data_AF-A0A7S2BYJ6-F1
#
_entry.id   AF-A0A7S2BYJ6-F1
#
_cell.length_a   1.000
_cell.length_b   1.000
_cell.length_c   1.000
_cell.angle_alpha   90.00
_cell.angle_beta   90.00
_cell.angle_gamma   90.00
#
_symmetry.space_group_name_H-M   'P 1'
#
loop_
_entity.id
_entity.type
_entity.pdbx_description
1 polymer ?
#
loop_
_entity_poly.entity_id
_entity_poly.type
_entity_poly.pdbx_seq_one_letter_code
_entity_poly.pdbx_strand_id
1 'polypeptide(L)'
;GGRLLIVGWAATPNVARGKGQRGAPNANKVPTNLVMMKGLHIIGCPAVISTTFDKSIVPRRLKDLHEWTHSGRLPPPTVASRFPLSDVKSALRARMHSGGEVGSTVVLPPALDLSASKL
;
A
#
# COMPACT_ATOMS: atom_id res chain seq x y z
N GLY A 1 4.96 -19.82 20.83
CA GLY A 1 5.72 -19.26 19.69
C GLY A 1 4.77 -18.46 18.83
N GLY A 2 4.85 -17.13 18.88
CA GLY A 2 4.01 -16.26 18.04
C GLY A 2 4.51 -16.27 16.60
N ARG A 3 3.65 -16.63 15.64
CA ARG A 3 3.88 -16.37 14.22
C ARG A 3 3.59 -14.88 13.98
N LEU A 4 4.59 -14.04 14.22
CA LEU A 4 4.48 -12.62 13.94
C LEU A 4 4.60 -12.40 12.43
N LEU A 5 3.56 -11.85 11.81
CA LEU A 5 3.61 -11.34 10.45
C LEU A 5 4.00 -9.86 10.51
N ILE A 6 5.22 -9.55 10.08
CA ILE A 6 5.66 -8.17 9.92
C ILE A 6 5.34 -7.76 8.48
N VAL A 7 4.37 -6.87 8.32
CA VAL A 7 4.03 -6.27 7.03
C VAL A 7 4.77 -4.95 6.91
N GLY A 8 5.84 -4.94 6.14
CA GLY A 8 6.55 -3.72 5.77
C GLY A 8 6.11 -3.24 4.40
N TRP A 9 5.83 -1.95 4.25
CA TRP A 9 5.81 -1.34 2.93
C TRP A 9 7.27 -1.08 2.55
N ALA A 10 7.83 -1.91 1.66
CA ALA A 10 9.05 -1.53 0.97
C ALA A 10 8.66 -0.39 0.02
N ALA A 11 8.78 0.87 0.48
CA ALA A 11 8.93 1.94 -0.47
C ALA A 11 10.17 1.56 -1.28
N THR A 12 9.98 1.20 -2.53
CA THR A 12 11.08 0.86 -3.44
C THR A 12 11.45 2.03 -4.37
N PRO A 13 11.31 3.34 -4.02
CA PRO A 13 11.89 4.36 -4.86
C PRO A 13 13.40 4.10 -4.90
N ASN A 14 13.95 4.03 -6.10
CA ASN A 14 15.38 3.88 -6.36
C ASN A 14 16.02 2.52 -6.02
N VAL A 15 15.25 1.44 -5.81
CA VAL A 15 15.83 0.09 -5.58
C VAL A 15 16.51 -0.43 -6.84
N ALA A 16 15.82 -0.39 -7.99
CA ALA A 16 16.37 -0.81 -9.27
C ALA A 16 17.16 0.33 -9.92
N ARG A 17 18.23 0.02 -10.66
CA ARG A 17 18.76 0.97 -11.62
C ARG A 17 17.67 1.23 -12.67
N GLY A 18 17.19 2.47 -12.76
CA GLY A 18 16.11 2.84 -13.68
C GLY A 18 16.44 2.53 -15.15
N LYS A 19 15.46 2.73 -16.05
CA LYS A 19 15.64 2.61 -17.52
C LYS A 19 16.14 1.23 -17.99
N GLY A 20 15.77 0.15 -17.30
CA GLY A 20 16.12 -1.22 -17.72
C GLY A 20 17.59 -1.61 -17.47
N GLN A 21 18.35 -0.76 -16.78
CA GLN A 21 19.70 -1.12 -16.36
C GLN A 21 19.60 -2.19 -15.27
N ARG A 22 20.18 -3.37 -15.50
CA ARG A 22 20.13 -4.49 -14.55
C ARG A 22 20.78 -4.10 -13.21
N GLY A 23 20.28 -4.69 -12.12
CA GLY A 23 20.82 -4.55 -10.77
C GLY A 23 19.96 -3.74 -9.81
N ALA A 24 20.23 -3.93 -8.51
CA ALA A 24 19.49 -3.29 -7.42
C ALA A 24 20.46 -2.64 -6.41
N PRO A 25 21.07 -1.48 -6.74
CA PRO A 25 22.14 -0.88 -5.93
C PRO A 25 21.66 -0.46 -4.54
N ASN A 26 20.37 -0.14 -4.39
CA ASN A 26 19.76 0.22 -3.11
C ASN A 26 18.78 -0.86 -2.64
N ALA A 27 19.12 -2.14 -2.89
CA ALA A 27 18.31 -3.25 -2.37
C ALA A 27 18.22 -3.20 -0.85
N ASN A 28 17.02 -3.45 -0.33
CA ASN A 28 16.82 -3.66 1.10
C ASN A 28 17.66 -4.85 1.56
N LYS A 29 18.40 -4.68 2.66
CA LYS A 29 19.25 -5.72 3.24
C LYS A 29 18.58 -6.27 4.48
N VAL A 30 18.54 -7.59 4.61
CA VAL A 30 18.03 -8.29 5.80
C VAL A 30 19.16 -9.13 6.39
N PRO A 31 19.41 -9.08 7.71
CA PRO A 31 20.45 -9.89 8.33
C PRO A 31 20.19 -11.39 8.16
N THR A 32 21.12 -12.10 7.51
CA THR A 32 21.00 -13.53 7.20
C THR A 32 20.92 -14.40 8.46
N ASN A 33 21.58 -14.00 9.54
CA ASN A 33 21.51 -14.70 10.81
C ASN A 33 20.08 -14.74 11.38
N LEU A 34 19.29 -13.67 11.22
CA LEU A 34 17.89 -13.67 11.64
C LEU A 34 17.06 -14.64 10.80
N VAL A 35 17.30 -14.68 9.48
CA VAL A 35 16.63 -15.63 8.58
C VAL A 35 16.92 -17.07 9.00
N MET A 36 18.20 -17.42 9.22
CA MET A 36 18.60 -18.79 9.53
C MET A 36 18.29 -19.20 10.97
N MET A 37 18.70 -18.40 11.96
CA MET A 37 18.58 -18.77 13.37
C MET A 37 17.16 -18.65 13.91
N LYS A 38 16.33 -17.77 13.33
CA LYS A 38 14.92 -17.60 13.74
C LYS A 38 13.93 -18.17 12.73
N GLY A 39 14.41 -18.76 11.63
CA GLY A 39 13.55 -19.34 10.59
C GLY A 39 12.59 -18.33 9.98
N LEU A 40 13.05 -17.11 9.69
CA LEU A 40 12.18 -16.08 9.11
C LEU A 40 11.89 -16.38 7.64
N HIS A 41 10.62 -16.25 7.25
CA HIS A 41 10.20 -16.34 5.85
C HIS A 41 10.03 -14.93 5.29
N ILE A 42 10.75 -14.63 4.20
CA ILE A 42 10.62 -13.35 3.49
C ILE A 42 9.84 -13.61 2.21
N ILE A 43 8.62 -13.05 2.13
CA ILE A 43 7.71 -13.25 1.01
C ILE A 43 7.39 -11.89 0.37
N GLY A 44 7.63 -11.76 -0.93
CA GLY A 44 7.15 -10.63 -1.71
C GLY A 44 5.66 -10.78 -2.02
N CYS A 45 4.86 -9.73 -1.81
CA CYS A 45 3.43 -9.73 -2.16
C CYS A 45 3.07 -8.57 -3.13
N PRO A 46 3.62 -8.56 -4.37
CA PRO A 46 3.29 -7.55 -5.36
C PRO A 46 1.88 -7.79 -5.92
N ALA A 47 0.95 -6.89 -5.62
CA ALA A 47 -0.45 -7.00 -6.08
C ALA A 47 -0.54 -7.09 -7.62
N VAL A 48 0.08 -6.14 -8.34
CA VAL A 48 0.01 -6.05 -9.81
C VAL A 48 0.59 -7.29 -10.50
N ILE A 49 1.73 -7.79 -10.02
CA ILE A 49 2.37 -8.97 -10.61
C ILE A 49 1.47 -10.18 -10.39
N SER A 50 1.00 -10.40 -9.17
CA SER A 50 0.13 -11.54 -8.82
C SER A 50 -1.15 -11.57 -9.67
N THR A 51 -1.79 -10.41 -9.83
CA THR A 51 -3.05 -10.30 -10.58
C THR A 51 -2.86 -10.35 -12.09
N THR A 52 -1.65 -10.06 -12.59
CA THR A 52 -1.31 -10.24 -14.02
C THR A 52 -1.15 -11.71 -14.37
N PHE A 53 -0.49 -12.49 -13.51
CA PHE A 53 -0.29 -13.93 -13.71
C PHE A 53 -1.58 -14.74 -13.52
N ASP A 54 -2.40 -14.39 -12.54
CA ASP A 54 -3.68 -15.03 -12.29
C ASP A 54 -4.76 -13.98 -12.03
N LYS A 55 -5.57 -13.71 -13.05
CA LYS A 55 -6.68 -12.75 -12.95
C LYS A 55 -7.83 -13.26 -12.08
N SER A 56 -7.96 -14.58 -11.89
CA SER A 56 -9.06 -15.20 -11.15
C SER A 56 -9.03 -14.87 -9.66
N ILE A 57 -7.88 -14.45 -9.13
CA ILE A 57 -7.73 -14.08 -7.72
C ILE A 57 -8.40 -12.74 -7.38
N VAL A 58 -8.60 -11.86 -8.37
CA VAL A 58 -9.08 -10.48 -8.11
C VAL A 58 -10.51 -10.49 -7.58
N PRO A 59 -11.50 -11.12 -8.24
CA PRO A 59 -12.89 -11.08 -7.77
C PRO A 59 -13.02 -11.69 -6.37
N ARG A 60 -12.34 -12.81 -6.11
CA ARG A 60 -12.36 -13.50 -4.82
C ARG A 60 -11.81 -12.61 -3.70
N ARG A 61 -10.61 -12.04 -3.89
CA ARG A 61 -9.97 -11.20 -2.87
C ARG A 61 -10.75 -9.92 -2.59
N LEU A 62 -11.32 -9.30 -3.62
CA LEU A 62 -12.17 -8.12 -3.45
C LEU A 62 -13.44 -8.44 -2.66
N LYS A 63 -14.07 -9.60 -2.94
CA LYS A 63 -15.23 -10.07 -2.17
C LYS A 63 -14.88 -10.23 -0.69
N ASP A 64 -13.79 -10.94 -0.39
CA ASP A 64 -13.36 -11.18 0.99
C ASP A 64 -13.05 -9.86 1.72
N LEU A 65 -12.31 -8.93 1.09
CA LEU A 65 -12.01 -7.61 1.65
C LEU A 65 -13.25 -6.77 1.91
N HIS A 66 -14.19 -6.79 0.96
CA HIS A 66 -15.45 -6.08 1.09
C HIS A 66 -16.25 -6.62 2.28
N GLU A 67 -16.40 -7.94 2.38
CA GLU A 67 -17.08 -8.60 3.50
C GLU A 67 -16.41 -8.23 4.83
N TRP A 68 -15.08 -8.35 4.95
CA TRP A 68 -14.39 -8.08 6.21
C TRP A 68 -14.45 -6.61 6.63
N THR A 69 -14.50 -5.70 5.67
CA THR A 69 -14.64 -4.26 5.94
C THR A 69 -16.04 -3.94 6.45
N HIS A 70 -17.08 -4.47 5.81
CA HIS A 70 -18.48 -4.19 6.18
C HIS A 70 -18.91 -4.91 7.46
N SER A 71 -18.36 -6.08 7.73
CA SER A 71 -18.62 -6.83 8.97
C SER A 71 -17.84 -6.32 10.18
N GLY A 72 -16.95 -5.33 10.02
CA GLY A 72 -16.10 -4.83 11.09
C GLY A 72 -14.99 -5.80 11.54
N ARG A 73 -14.73 -6.85 10.75
CA ARG A 73 -13.61 -7.79 10.99
C ARG A 73 -12.25 -7.15 10.70
N LEU A 74 -12.22 -6.10 9.88
CA LEU A 74 -11.07 -5.23 9.71
C LEU A 74 -11.28 -3.92 10.48
N PRO A 75 -10.23 -3.38 11.12
CA PRO A 75 -10.29 -2.03 11.67
C PRO A 75 -10.54 -1.02 10.54
N PRO A 76 -11.20 0.11 10.83
CA PRO A 76 -11.40 1.16 9.84
C PRO A 76 -10.04 1.69 9.36
N PRO A 77 -9.93 2.15 8.10
CA PRO A 77 -8.69 2.73 7.59
C PRO A 77 -8.26 3.94 8.43
N THR A 78 -7.02 3.94 8.91
CA THR A 78 -6.43 5.11 9.55
C THR A 78 -6.09 6.16 8.48
N VAL A 79 -6.74 7.32 8.55
CA VAL A 79 -6.46 8.46 7.66
C VAL A 79 -5.63 9.48 8.44
N ALA A 80 -4.40 9.70 7.99
CA ALA A 80 -3.47 10.65 8.59
C ALA A 80 -3.78 12.08 8.14
N SER A 81 -3.96 12.28 6.83
CA SER A 81 -4.17 13.60 6.24
C SER A 81 -5.19 13.57 5.11
N ARG A 82 -5.94 14.66 4.98
CA ARG A 82 -6.98 14.86 3.95
C ARG A 82 -6.69 16.14 3.19
N PHE A 83 -6.71 16.06 1.87
CA PHE A 83 -6.51 17.21 0.98
C PHE A 83 -7.68 17.31 -0.01
N PRO A 84 -8.09 18.52 -0.43
CA PRO A 84 -9.00 18.68 -1.55
C PRO A 84 -8.31 18.26 -2.87
N LEU A 85 -9.09 17.85 -3.88
CA LEU A 85 -8.54 17.49 -5.20
C LEU A 85 -7.70 18.61 -5.82
N SER A 86 -8.07 19.87 -5.58
CA SER A 86 -7.33 21.05 -6.05
C SER A 86 -5.90 21.13 -5.52
N ASP A 87 -5.60 20.46 -4.40
CA ASP A 87 -4.29 20.48 -3.74
C ASP A 87 -3.56 19.12 -3.78
N VAL A 88 -3.80 18.35 -4.85
CA VAL A 88 -3.18 17.03 -5.06
C VAL A 88 -1.64 17.08 -4.99
N LYS A 89 -1.01 18.19 -5.40
CA LYS A 89 0.45 18.33 -5.36
C LYS A 89 0.96 18.34 -3.92
N SER A 90 0.28 19.02 -3.01
CA SER A 90 0.65 19.05 -1.60
C SER A 90 0.37 17.70 -0.93
N ALA A 91 -0.73 17.03 -1.29
CA ALA A 91 -1.00 15.67 -0.85
C ALA A 91 0.13 14.69 -1.23
N LEU A 92 0.63 14.77 -2.47
CA LEU A 92 1.73 13.94 -2.93
C LEU A 92 3.04 14.25 -2.20
N ARG A 93 3.36 15.52 -1.94
CA ARG A 93 4.53 15.92 -1.14
C ARG A 93 4.43 15.40 0.28
N ALA A 94 3.28 15.57 0.93
CA ALA A 94 3.02 15.04 2.26
C ALA A 94 3.22 13.52 2.30
N ARG A 95 2.73 12.78 1.29
CA ARG A 95 2.93 11.34 1.18
C ARG A 95 4.40 10.95 0.90
N MET A 96 5.12 11.74 0.12
CA MET A 96 6.54 11.49 -0.21
C MET A 96 7.44 11.59 1.02
N HIS A 97 7.11 12.47 1.97
CA HIS A 97 7.78 12.54 3.27
C HIS A 97 7.36 11.42 4.23
N SER A 98 6.95 10.26 3.70
CA SER A 98 6.44 9.09 4.45
C SER A 98 7.36 8.69 5.60
N GLY A 99 6.78 8.61 6.81
CA GLY A 99 7.48 8.31 8.06
C GLY A 99 7.08 9.23 9.23
N GLY A 100 6.49 10.40 8.93
CA GLY A 100 6.07 11.36 9.97
C GLY A 100 4.76 11.01 10.70
N GLU A 101 3.85 10.27 10.07
CA GLU A 101 2.54 9.93 10.64
C GLU A 101 2.08 8.53 10.20
N VAL A 102 1.29 7.86 11.05
CA VAL A 102 0.68 6.55 10.76
C VAL A 102 -0.65 6.75 10.05
N GLY A 103 -0.81 6.15 8.86
CA GLY A 103 -2.07 6.12 8.13
C GLY A 103 -1.94 6.54 6.68
N SER A 104 -3.09 6.74 6.03
CA SER A 104 -3.19 7.11 4.62
C SER A 104 -3.31 8.62 4.45
N THR A 105 -2.65 9.17 3.43
CA THR A 105 -2.97 10.48 2.85
C THR A 105 -4.06 10.29 1.81
N VAL A 106 -5.20 10.97 1.98
CA VAL A 106 -6.34 10.86 1.07
C VAL A 106 -6.62 12.20 0.39
N VAL A 107 -7.04 12.12 -0.87
CA VAL A 107 -7.51 13.26 -1.64
C VAL A 107 -9.01 13.12 -1.82
N LEU A 108 -9.76 14.11 -1.36
CA LEU A 108 -11.21 14.14 -1.45
C LEU A 108 -11.64 14.53 -2.87
N PRO A 109 -12.71 13.93 -3.41
CA PRO A 109 -13.28 14.36 -4.68
C PRO A 109 -13.70 15.84 -4.62
N PRO A 110 -13.85 16.52 -5.77
CA PRO A 110 -14.42 17.86 -5.78
C PRO A 110 -15.82 17.79 -5.15
N ALA A 111 -16.19 18.81 -4.39
CA ALA A 111 -17.56 18.93 -3.89
C ALA A 111 -18.47 19.02 -5.13
N LEU A 112 -19.18 17.94 -5.41
CA LEU A 112 -20.25 17.94 -6.39
C LEU A 112 -21.44 18.62 -5.73
N ASP A 113 -21.72 19.85 -6.16
CA ASP A 113 -22.96 20.52 -5.79
C ASP A 113 -24.13 19.81 -6.48
N LEU A 114 -24.80 18.94 -5.74
CA LEU A 114 -25.96 18.21 -6.22
C LEU A 114 -27.20 19.11 -6.34
N SER A 115 -27.17 20.36 -5.86
CA SER A 115 -28.29 21.31 -6.01
C SER A 115 -28.53 21.74 -7.46
N ALA A 116 -27.51 21.61 -8.32
CA ALA A 116 -27.62 21.86 -9.76
C ALA A 116 -28.09 20.62 -10.56
N SER A 117 -28.17 19.45 -9.92
CA SER A 117 -28.67 18.23 -10.57
C SER A 117 -30.19 18.22 -10.53
N LYS A 118 -30.82 18.67 -11.63
CA LYS A 118 -32.23 18.38 -11.89
C LYS A 118 -32.41 16.88 -12.10
N LEU A 119 -32.70 16.15 -11.02
CA LEU A 119 -33.38 14.86 -11.07
C LEU A 119 -34.88 15.08 -10.92
#